data_AF-A0A9E1GKQ4-F1
#
_entry.id   AF-A0A9E1GKQ4-F1
#
_cell.length_a   1.000
_cell.length_b   1.000
_cell.length_c   1.000
_cell.angle_alpha   90.00
_cell.angle_beta   90.00
_cell.angle_gamma   90.00
#
_symmetry.space_group_name_H-M   'P 1'
#
loop_
_entity.id
_entity.type
_entity.pdbx_description
1 polymer ?
#
loop_
_entity_poly.entity_id
_entity_poly.type
_entity_poly.pdbx_seq_one_letter_code
_entity_poly.pdbx_strand_id
1 'polypeptide(L)'
;MNETVTKRFLLYFRLMMVVWILIANAFFHAIEFEYSWLVFLSNIMLFTMEGDIKDRFISVELGGLVGMVLTVLAMLAIGALTPVLGGMLGLLLPLGVVLFTLIILHPYAPKVLNNVGFAYLTVACIDSATFAANLPLFFGVYIVGSLVFNGGCVLLMKPARYLAARSVKADA
;
A
#
# COMPACT_ATOMS: atom_id res chain seq x y z
N MET A 1 -11.81 -27.05 1.50
CA MET A 1 -12.83 -26.36 2.33
C MET A 1 -14.18 -26.58 1.65
N ASN A 2 -15.25 -26.90 2.40
CA ASN A 2 -16.59 -27.06 1.82
C ASN A 2 -16.96 -25.78 1.03
N GLU A 3 -17.49 -25.92 -0.19
CA GLU A 3 -17.79 -24.80 -1.09
C GLU A 3 -18.75 -23.79 -0.43
N THR A 4 -19.72 -24.29 0.34
CA THR A 4 -20.66 -23.46 1.11
C THR A 4 -19.98 -22.65 2.20
N VAL A 5 -19.01 -23.26 2.92
CA VAL A 5 -18.20 -22.55 3.94
C VAL A 5 -17.35 -21.46 3.29
N THR A 6 -16.84 -21.71 2.09
CA THR A 6 -16.02 -20.75 1.34
C THR A 6 -16.82 -19.51 0.93
N LYS A 7 -18.02 -19.71 0.38
CA LYS A 7 -18.91 -18.59 0.00
C LYS A 7 -19.27 -17.73 1.22
N ARG A 8 -19.60 -18.35 2.35
CA ARG A 8 -19.93 -17.62 3.59
C ARG A 8 -18.73 -16.93 4.22
N PHE A 9 -17.56 -17.56 4.19
CA PHE A 9 -16.31 -16.93 4.61
C PHE A 9 -16.05 -15.64 3.84
N LEU A 10 -16.13 -15.69 2.51
CA LEU A 10 -15.91 -14.51 1.67
C LEU A 10 -16.92 -13.40 1.98
N LEU A 11 -18.20 -13.75 2.18
CA LEU A 11 -19.23 -12.78 2.56
C LEU A 11 -18.93 -12.13 3.91
N TYR A 12 -18.69 -12.91 4.96
CA TYR A 12 -18.39 -12.37 6.29
C TYR A 12 -17.11 -11.55 6.30
N PHE A 13 -16.06 -12.02 5.63
CA PHE A 13 -14.83 -11.27 5.48
C PHE A 13 -15.06 -9.92 4.81
N ARG A 14 -15.80 -9.86 3.70
CA ARG A 14 -16.13 -8.61 3.01
C ARG A 14 -16.96 -7.66 3.87
N LEU A 15 -17.94 -8.16 4.61
CA LEU A 15 -18.75 -7.33 5.52
C LEU A 15 -17.92 -6.76 6.67
N MET A 16 -17.06 -7.59 7.29
CA MET A 16 -16.15 -7.14 8.34
C MET A 16 -15.15 -6.11 7.81
N MET A 17 -14.68 -6.28 6.56
CA MET A 17 -13.82 -5.32 5.88
C MET A 17 -14.49 -3.96 5.68
N VAL A 18 -15.75 -3.93 5.23
CA VAL A 18 -16.51 -2.67 5.11
C VAL A 18 -16.60 -1.97 6.46
N VAL A 19 -16.97 -2.70 7.52
CA VAL A 19 -17.04 -2.13 8.88
C VAL A 19 -15.68 -1.58 9.32
N TRP A 20 -14.59 -2.33 9.09
CA TRP A 20 -13.24 -1.90 9.45
C TRP A 20 -12.82 -0.62 8.70
N ILE A 21 -13.08 -0.55 7.40
CA ILE A 21 -12.79 0.63 6.58
C ILE A 21 -13.59 1.84 7.09
N LEU A 22 -14.87 1.66 7.43
CA LEU A 22 -15.70 2.74 7.96
C LEU A 22 -15.20 3.23 9.33
N ILE A 23 -14.81 2.32 10.23
CA ILE A 23 -14.24 2.68 11.53
C ILE A 23 -12.96 3.49 11.35
N ALA A 24 -12.06 3.02 10.49
CA ALA A 24 -10.80 3.72 10.25
C ALA A 24 -11.00 5.08 9.57
N ASN A 25 -11.94 5.20 8.61
CA ASN A 25 -12.32 6.49 8.03
C ASN A 25 -12.88 7.44 9.08
N ALA A 26 -13.80 6.97 9.93
CA ALA A 26 -14.36 7.77 11.01
C ALA A 26 -13.27 8.25 11.99
N PHE A 27 -12.31 7.38 12.31
CA PHE A 27 -11.17 7.73 13.14
C PHE A 27 -10.32 8.84 12.50
N PHE A 28 -9.85 8.64 11.25
CA PHE A 28 -9.03 9.64 10.56
C PHE A 28 -9.75 10.96 10.36
N HIS A 29 -11.06 10.93 10.11
CA HIS A 29 -11.88 12.12 10.01
C HIS A 29 -11.99 12.85 11.35
N ALA A 30 -12.19 12.13 12.46
CA ALA A 30 -12.33 12.71 13.79
C ALA A 30 -11.05 13.42 14.29
N ILE A 31 -9.88 13.00 13.81
CA ILE A 31 -8.59 13.64 14.11
C ILE A 31 -8.11 14.60 13.02
N GLU A 32 -8.97 14.91 12.03
CA GLU A 32 -8.68 15.80 10.89
C GLU A 32 -7.36 15.45 10.16
N PHE A 33 -7.10 14.15 10.00
CA PHE A 33 -5.80 13.67 9.52
C PHE A 33 -5.67 13.67 7.99
N GLU A 34 -4.94 14.64 7.47
CA GLU A 34 -4.80 14.95 6.04
C GLU A 34 -4.06 13.87 5.23
N TYR A 35 -3.18 13.09 5.86
CA TYR A 35 -2.35 12.09 5.17
C TYR A 35 -2.90 10.66 5.25
N SER A 36 -4.17 10.50 5.64
CA SER A 36 -4.85 9.20 5.73
C SER A 36 -4.88 8.44 4.39
N TRP A 37 -4.82 9.16 3.26
CA TRP A 37 -4.74 8.56 1.93
C TRP A 37 -3.55 7.61 1.76
N LEU A 38 -2.42 7.82 2.46
CA LEU A 38 -1.27 6.91 2.44
C LEU A 38 -1.66 5.50 2.91
N VAL A 39 -2.53 5.42 3.92
CA VAL A 39 -3.00 4.15 4.48
C VAL A 39 -4.04 3.52 3.56
N PHE A 40 -4.95 4.32 3.00
CA PHE A 40 -5.99 3.82 2.10
C PHE A 40 -5.45 3.33 0.76
N LEU A 41 -4.44 3.99 0.19
CA LEU A 41 -3.77 3.52 -1.01
C LEU A 41 -3.17 2.12 -0.78
N SER A 42 -2.51 1.92 0.37
CA SER A 42 -1.94 0.64 0.76
C SER A 42 -3.03 -0.43 0.85
N ASN A 43 -4.15 -0.08 1.47
CA ASN A 43 -5.25 -0.99 1.65
C ASN A 43 -5.90 -1.42 0.32
N ILE A 44 -6.09 -0.49 -0.61
CA ILE A 44 -6.59 -0.82 -1.96
C ILE A 44 -5.62 -1.81 -2.62
N MET A 45 -4.31 -1.57 -2.54
CA MET A 45 -3.31 -2.46 -3.12
C MET A 45 -3.32 -3.86 -2.49
N LEU A 46 -3.56 -3.98 -1.17
CA LEU A 46 -3.72 -5.27 -0.50
C LEU A 46 -4.83 -6.14 -1.13
N PHE A 47 -5.92 -5.52 -1.58
CA PHE A 47 -7.05 -6.24 -2.17
C PHE A 47 -6.93 -6.45 -3.68
N THR A 48 -6.25 -5.56 -4.40
CA THR A 48 -6.09 -5.66 -5.85
C THR A 48 -4.94 -6.58 -6.26
N MET A 49 -3.92 -6.74 -5.42
CA MET A 49 -2.83 -7.69 -5.69
C MET A 49 -3.35 -9.13 -5.68
N GLU A 50 -2.75 -9.98 -6.52
CA GLU A 50 -3.04 -11.41 -6.55
C GLU A 50 -2.18 -12.18 -5.52
N GLY A 51 -2.53 -13.45 -5.23
CA GLY A 51 -1.80 -14.31 -4.29
C GLY A 51 -2.48 -14.49 -2.92
N ASP A 52 -1.78 -15.07 -1.94
CA ASP A 52 -2.29 -15.15 -0.56
C ASP A 52 -2.21 -13.79 0.13
N ILE A 53 -3.18 -13.48 0.98
CA ILE A 53 -3.25 -12.16 1.64
C ILE A 53 -2.04 -11.85 2.52
N LYS A 54 -1.34 -12.85 3.08
CA LYS A 54 -0.09 -12.61 3.82
C LYS A 54 1.05 -12.22 2.88
N ASP A 55 1.14 -12.86 1.73
CA ASP A 55 2.12 -12.51 0.71
C ASP A 55 1.83 -11.12 0.11
N ARG A 56 0.55 -10.82 -0.13
CA ARG A 56 0.10 -9.48 -0.54
C ARG A 56 0.47 -8.45 0.50
N PHE A 57 0.19 -8.70 1.78
CA PHE A 57 0.55 -7.82 2.88
C PHE A 57 2.03 -7.46 2.82
N ILE A 58 2.91 -8.46 2.81
CA ILE A 58 4.36 -8.22 2.73
C ILE A 58 4.72 -7.43 1.46
N SER A 59 4.16 -7.80 0.31
CA SER A 59 4.48 -7.16 -0.97
C SER A 59 3.99 -5.71 -1.06
N VAL A 60 2.86 -5.40 -0.43
CA VAL A 60 2.32 -4.06 -0.34
C VAL A 60 3.18 -3.18 0.55
N GLU A 61 3.47 -3.64 1.78
CA GLU A 61 4.26 -2.87 2.75
C GLU A 61 5.69 -2.63 2.25
N LEU A 62 6.32 -3.66 1.67
CA LEU A 62 7.67 -3.53 1.11
C LEU A 62 7.68 -2.71 -0.18
N GLY A 63 6.72 -2.97 -1.07
CA GLY A 63 6.61 -2.27 -2.34
C GLY A 63 6.42 -0.77 -2.14
N GLY A 64 5.45 -0.35 -1.33
CA GLY A 64 5.21 1.07 -1.10
C GLY A 64 6.34 1.77 -0.36
N LEU A 65 7.00 1.10 0.60
CA LEU A 65 8.20 1.63 1.24
C LEU A 65 9.31 1.89 0.23
N VAL A 66 9.59 0.92 -0.65
CA VAL A 66 10.59 1.06 -1.72
C VAL A 66 10.19 2.16 -2.69
N GLY A 67 8.91 2.28 -3.05
CA GLY A 67 8.39 3.38 -3.85
C GLY A 67 8.75 4.75 -3.27
N MET A 68 8.44 4.97 -1.98
CA MET A 68 8.77 6.24 -1.30
C MET A 68 10.27 6.49 -1.19
N VAL A 69 11.08 5.46 -0.90
CA VAL A 69 12.55 5.59 -0.87
C VAL A 69 13.08 5.98 -2.25
N LEU A 70 12.60 5.34 -3.31
CA LEU A 70 12.97 5.67 -4.68
C LEU A 70 12.56 7.11 -5.04
N THR A 71 11.45 7.63 -4.52
CA THR A 71 11.08 9.04 -4.67
C THR A 71 12.13 9.96 -4.06
N VAL A 72 12.58 9.69 -2.82
CA VAL A 72 13.62 10.49 -2.16
C VAL A 72 14.90 10.48 -3.00
N LEU A 73 15.31 9.31 -3.47
CA LEU A 73 16.51 9.17 -4.32
C LEU A 73 16.35 9.93 -5.66
N ALA A 74 15.18 9.84 -6.29
CA ALA A 74 14.88 10.59 -7.50
C ALA A 74 15.00 12.10 -7.24
N MET A 75 14.39 12.61 -6.17
CA MET A 75 14.41 14.03 -5.84
C MET A 75 15.82 14.55 -5.55
N LEU A 76 16.63 13.79 -4.81
CA LEU A 76 18.04 14.13 -4.57
C LEU A 76 18.84 14.18 -5.88
N ALA A 77 18.65 13.18 -6.76
CA ALA A 77 19.31 13.14 -8.05
C ALA A 77 18.85 14.27 -8.99
N ILE A 78 17.56 14.61 -8.99
CA ILE A 78 17.01 15.74 -9.76
C ILE A 78 17.64 17.05 -9.26
N GLY A 79 17.70 17.26 -7.95
CA GLY A 79 18.33 18.44 -7.35
C GLY A 79 19.81 18.57 -7.72
N ALA A 80 20.54 17.45 -7.77
CA ALA A 80 21.95 17.44 -8.13
C ALA A 80 22.21 17.62 -9.64
N LEU A 81 21.36 17.06 -10.50
CA LEU A 81 21.57 17.07 -11.96
C LEU A 81 20.97 18.30 -12.65
N THR A 82 19.91 18.89 -12.11
CA THR A 82 19.25 20.06 -12.71
C THR A 82 20.20 21.26 -12.95
N PRO A 83 21.11 21.62 -12.02
CA PRO A 83 22.07 22.71 -12.24
C PRO A 83 23.09 22.43 -13.35
N VAL A 84 23.35 21.16 -13.68
CA VAL A 84 24.38 20.74 -14.64
C VAL A 84 23.79 20.46 -16.02
N LEU A 85 22.63 19.80 -16.08
CA LEU A 85 22.02 19.28 -17.30
C LEU A 85 20.79 20.09 -17.75
N GLY A 86 20.37 21.08 -16.96
CA GLY A 86 19.13 21.82 -17.16
C GLY A 86 17.89 21.06 -16.66
N GLY A 87 16.74 21.75 -16.61
CA GLY A 87 15.52 21.23 -15.99
C GLY A 87 14.97 19.95 -16.63
N MET A 88 14.94 19.86 -17.96
CA MET A 88 14.33 18.70 -18.65
C MET A 88 15.15 17.42 -18.45
N LEU A 89 16.46 17.47 -18.71
CA LEU A 89 17.33 16.30 -18.56
C LEU A 89 17.60 15.98 -17.08
N GLY A 90 17.71 17.00 -16.23
CA GLY A 90 17.80 16.83 -14.78
C GLY A 90 16.60 16.12 -14.18
N LEU A 91 15.41 16.27 -14.76
CA LEU A 91 14.20 15.52 -14.38
C LEU A 91 14.17 14.11 -14.97
N LEU A 92 14.29 14.00 -16.31
CA LEU A 92 14.02 12.77 -17.03
C LEU A 92 15.03 11.66 -16.74
N LEU A 93 16.30 11.98 -16.52
CA LEU A 93 17.33 10.97 -16.29
C LEU A 93 17.14 10.23 -14.95
N PRO A 94 17.00 10.91 -13.78
CA PRO A 94 16.68 10.24 -12.53
C PRO A 94 15.38 9.45 -12.57
N LEU A 95 14.32 10.04 -13.12
CA LEU A 95 13.03 9.36 -13.25
C LEU A 95 13.14 8.11 -14.13
N GLY A 96 13.85 8.22 -15.25
CA GLY A 96 14.11 7.09 -16.14
C GLY A 96 14.82 5.94 -15.43
N VAL A 97 15.84 6.23 -14.61
CA VAL A 97 16.56 5.22 -13.82
C VAL A 97 15.64 4.54 -12.80
N VAL A 98 14.82 5.33 -12.09
CA VAL A 98 13.88 4.79 -11.10
C VAL A 98 12.79 3.93 -11.75
N LEU A 99 12.20 4.39 -12.84
CA LEU A 99 11.19 3.64 -13.59
C LEU A 99 11.79 2.38 -14.22
N PHE A 100 12.99 2.48 -14.80
CA PHE A 100 13.74 1.32 -15.28
C PHE A 100 13.92 0.28 -14.16
N THR A 101 14.29 0.75 -12.96
CA THR A 101 14.45 -0.13 -11.80
C THR A 101 13.15 -0.83 -11.44
N LEU A 102 12.04 -0.08 -11.30
CA LEU A 102 10.75 -0.67 -10.93
C LEU A 102 10.18 -1.61 -11.99
N ILE A 103 10.39 -1.32 -13.29
CA ILE A 103 9.77 -2.07 -14.38
C ILE A 103 10.65 -3.26 -14.80
N ILE A 104 11.94 -3.02 -15.05
CA ILE A 104 12.85 -4.03 -15.61
C ILE A 104 13.38 -4.96 -14.53
N LEU A 105 13.66 -4.46 -13.32
CA LEU A 105 14.14 -5.32 -12.23
C LEU A 105 13.01 -6.02 -11.46
N HIS A 106 11.75 -5.75 -11.77
CA HIS A 106 10.58 -6.42 -11.18
C HIS A 106 10.71 -7.95 -11.09
N PRO A 107 11.08 -8.70 -12.17
CA PRO A 107 11.14 -10.15 -12.11
C PRO A 107 12.17 -10.70 -11.13
N TYR A 108 13.21 -9.92 -10.78
CA TYR A 108 14.26 -10.32 -9.86
C TYR A 108 13.89 -10.07 -8.39
N ALA A 109 13.05 -9.07 -8.13
CA ALA A 109 12.65 -8.71 -6.76
C ALA A 109 11.16 -8.31 -6.68
N PRO A 110 10.21 -9.19 -7.07
CA PRO A 110 8.80 -8.84 -7.28
C PRO A 110 8.05 -8.47 -5.99
N LYS A 111 8.60 -8.78 -4.81
CA LYS A 111 8.01 -8.37 -3.52
C LYS A 111 8.29 -6.92 -3.16
N VAL A 112 9.36 -6.34 -3.71
CA VAL A 112 9.85 -4.98 -3.37
C VAL A 112 9.74 -4.04 -4.57
N LEU A 113 9.99 -4.54 -5.79
CA LEU A 113 9.85 -3.80 -7.04
C LEU A 113 8.55 -4.24 -7.68
N ASN A 114 7.45 -3.53 -7.39
CA ASN A 114 6.11 -3.90 -7.83
C ASN A 114 5.22 -2.68 -8.07
N ASN A 115 3.99 -2.94 -8.51
CA ASN A 115 2.98 -1.91 -8.81
C ASN A 115 2.64 -1.05 -7.59
N VAL A 116 2.83 -1.54 -6.37
CA VAL A 116 2.65 -0.75 -5.14
C VAL A 116 3.75 0.28 -5.03
N GLY A 117 5.00 -0.12 -5.24
CA GLY A 117 6.12 0.83 -5.31
C GLY A 117 5.94 1.88 -6.39
N PHE A 118 5.41 1.49 -7.55
CA PHE A 118 5.07 2.43 -8.61
C PHE A 118 3.99 3.44 -8.18
N ALA A 119 2.94 2.98 -7.49
CA ALA A 119 1.86 3.83 -7.02
C ALA A 119 2.36 4.87 -6.00
N TYR A 120 3.14 4.44 -5.00
CA TYR A 120 3.69 5.35 -3.99
C TYR A 120 4.72 6.31 -4.57
N LEU A 121 5.55 5.87 -5.53
CA LEU A 121 6.43 6.75 -6.28
C LEU A 121 5.62 7.87 -6.96
N THR A 122 4.59 7.47 -7.71
CA THR A 122 3.75 8.40 -8.48
C THR A 122 3.10 9.42 -7.56
N VAL A 123 2.43 8.97 -6.50
CA VAL A 123 1.70 9.87 -5.61
C VAL A 123 2.65 10.78 -4.82
N ALA A 124 3.81 10.27 -4.38
CA ALA A 124 4.82 11.10 -3.72
C ALA A 124 5.45 12.13 -4.69
N CYS A 125 5.46 11.87 -6.00
CA CYS A 125 5.87 12.84 -7.01
C CYS A 125 4.80 13.89 -7.37
N ILE A 126 3.51 13.66 -7.10
CA ILE A 126 2.43 14.65 -7.38
C ILE A 126 2.71 15.96 -6.64
N ASP A 127 3.06 15.86 -5.37
CA ASP A 127 3.52 16.99 -4.56
C ASP A 127 4.81 16.61 -3.85
N SER A 128 5.89 16.60 -4.63
CA SER A 128 7.23 16.30 -4.12
C SER A 128 7.69 17.33 -3.08
N ALA A 129 7.19 18.57 -3.11
CA ALA A 129 7.57 19.60 -2.15
C ALA A 129 7.03 19.27 -0.75
N THR A 130 5.73 18.95 -0.65
CA THR A 130 5.10 18.53 0.61
C THR A 130 5.69 17.21 1.10
N PHE A 131 5.96 16.26 0.19
CA PHE A 131 6.62 15.01 0.53
C PHE A 131 8.02 15.23 1.15
N ALA A 132 8.88 16.06 0.52
CA ALA A 132 10.20 16.39 1.07
C ALA A 132 10.12 17.10 2.42
N ALA A 133 9.18 18.03 2.58
CA ALA A 133 9.02 18.78 3.82
C ALA A 133 8.57 17.89 5.00
N ASN A 134 7.90 16.78 4.71
CA ASN A 134 7.23 15.94 5.71
C ASN A 134 7.69 14.47 5.68
N LEU A 135 8.93 14.18 5.26
CA LEU A 135 9.42 12.80 5.12
C LEU A 135 9.16 11.93 6.37
N PRO A 136 9.51 12.35 7.61
CA PRO A 136 9.27 11.50 8.78
C PRO A 136 7.79 11.19 8.99
N LEU A 137 6.92 12.15 8.69
CA LEU A 137 5.48 11.99 8.81
C LEU A 137 4.95 11.01 7.75
N PHE A 138 5.31 11.20 6.47
CA PHE A 138 4.84 10.32 5.40
C PHE A 138 5.30 8.87 5.60
N PHE A 139 6.58 8.68 5.93
CA PHE A 139 7.11 7.35 6.23
C PHE A 139 6.48 6.77 7.50
N GLY A 140 6.34 7.55 8.57
CA GLY A 140 5.74 7.09 9.83
C GLY A 140 4.27 6.69 9.65
N VAL A 141 3.51 7.46 8.89
CA VAL A 141 2.08 7.23 8.62
C VAL A 141 1.90 6.03 7.72
N TYR A 142 2.71 5.91 6.68
CA TYR A 142 2.71 4.72 5.85
C TYR A 142 3.07 3.49 6.69
N ILE A 143 4.22 3.47 7.36
CA ILE A 143 4.67 2.29 8.11
C ILE A 143 3.67 1.93 9.22
N VAL A 144 3.37 2.85 10.13
CA VAL A 144 2.52 2.55 11.29
C VAL A 144 1.06 2.39 10.86
N GLY A 145 0.54 3.34 10.10
CA GLY A 145 -0.86 3.35 9.69
C GLY A 145 -1.19 2.18 8.77
N SER A 146 -0.34 1.87 7.79
CA SER A 146 -0.54 0.73 6.89
C SER A 146 -0.45 -0.60 7.64
N LEU A 147 0.57 -0.80 8.49
CA LEU A 147 0.71 -2.03 9.27
C LEU A 147 -0.50 -2.25 10.19
N VAL A 148 -0.99 -1.21 10.87
CA VAL A 148 -2.17 -1.30 11.74
C VAL A 148 -3.41 -1.63 10.91
N PHE A 149 -3.64 -0.91 9.81
CA PHE A 149 -4.85 -1.06 9.01
C PHE A 149 -4.89 -2.40 8.29
N ASN A 150 -3.84 -2.70 7.50
CA ASN A 150 -3.74 -3.93 6.73
C ASN A 150 -3.55 -5.14 7.64
N GLY A 151 -2.80 -4.99 8.74
CA GLY A 151 -2.68 -6.01 9.77
C GLY A 151 -4.04 -6.34 10.40
N GLY A 152 -4.85 -5.32 10.69
CA GLY A 152 -6.24 -5.47 11.09
C GLY A 152 -7.03 -6.31 10.09
N CYS A 153 -6.93 -6.00 8.78
CA CYS A 153 -7.59 -6.77 7.71
C CYS A 153 -7.17 -8.25 7.71
N VAL A 154 -5.88 -8.54 7.88
CA VAL A 154 -5.36 -9.92 7.96
C VAL A 154 -5.88 -10.63 9.21
N LEU A 155 -6.00 -9.94 10.34
CA LEU A 155 -6.53 -10.51 11.58
C LEU A 155 -8.01 -10.88 11.46
N LEU A 156 -8.81 -10.13 10.68
CA LEU A 156 -10.23 -10.41 10.43
C LEU A 156 -10.47 -11.75 9.71
N MET A 157 -9.45 -12.36 9.09
CA MET A 157 -9.60 -13.66 8.45
C MET A 157 -9.99 -14.77 9.43
N LYS A 158 -9.40 -14.78 10.63
CA LYS A 158 -9.66 -15.82 11.64
C LYS A 158 -11.12 -15.82 12.10
N PRO A 159 -11.69 -14.70 12.59
CA PRO A 159 -13.10 -14.66 12.99
C PRO A 159 -14.04 -14.89 11.79
N ALA A 160 -13.74 -14.38 10.60
CA ALA A 160 -14.57 -14.64 9.41
C ALA A 160 -14.63 -16.14 9.07
N ARG A 161 -13.50 -16.87 9.14
CA ARG A 161 -13.47 -18.33 8.92
C ARG A 161 -14.26 -19.07 10.00
N TYR A 162 -14.13 -18.65 11.25
CA TYR A 162 -14.85 -19.23 12.37
C TYR A 162 -16.37 -19.06 12.23
N LEU A 163 -16.83 -17.85 11.94
CA LEU A 163 -18.25 -17.54 11.72
C LEU A 163 -18.81 -18.29 10.52
N ALA A 164 -18.05 -18.40 9.43
CA ALA A 164 -18.45 -19.17 8.26
C ALA A 164 -18.66 -20.65 8.59
N ALA A 165 -17.69 -21.29 9.26
CA ALA A 165 -17.80 -22.69 9.64
C ALA A 165 -18.96 -22.94 10.61
N ARG A 166 -19.17 -22.05 11.59
CA ARG A 166 -20.28 -22.15 12.55
C ARG A 166 -21.63 -21.96 11.87
N SER A 167 -21.75 -21.01 10.95
CA SER A 167 -23.01 -20.77 10.23
C SER A 167 -23.45 -21.98 9.40
N VAL A 168 -22.52 -22.65 8.72
CA VAL A 168 -22.85 -23.85 7.92
C VAL A 168 -23.27 -25.01 8.81
N LYS A 169 -22.65 -25.16 9.99
CA LYS A 169 -23.06 -26.16 10.99
C LYS A 169 -24.44 -25.89 11.59
N ALA A 170 -24.87 -24.63 11.68
CA ALA A 170 -26.17 -24.27 12.24
C ALA A 170 -27.34 -24.55 11.26
N ASP A 171 -27.04 -24.64 9.96
CA ASP A 171 -28.02 -24.92 8.91
C ASP A 171 -28.07 -26.40 8.50
N ALA A 172 -27.26 -27.25 9.14
CA ALA A 172 -27.18 -28.70 8.94
C ALA A 172 -27.94 -29.42 10.06
#